data_AF-A0AAE3DH16-F1
#
_entry.id   AF-A0AAE3DH16-F1
#
_cell.length_a   1.000
_cell.length_b   1.000
_cell.length_c   1.000
_cell.angle_alpha   90.00
_cell.angle_beta   90.00
_cell.angle_gamma   90.00
#
_symmetry.space_group_name_H-M   'P 1'
#
loop_
_entity.id
_entity.type
_entity.pdbx_description
1 polymer ?
#
loop_
_entity_poly.entity_id
_entity_poly.type
_entity_poly.pdbx_seq_one_letter_code
_entity_poly.pdbx_strand_id
1 'polypeptide(L)'
;MKRISKVLVFLLMTVTFSLLCMPAEAALSGDYYSDSDAKEFYDSISFREIEPTENMGKIVSFDVANQILLAFSSQKIAVCDTSGKILKAFEFQTYGNYYVQWCGDDIQIYFVRGDSLLTVMQDGELVSCIAVNPDRATNETSIQKLEHKTTCEISGVTYKIQKGRPILELLSGYKYTQMVKIDNTGRETILYDCTAQYSSETPTIIVLIIMCFLIMLTIVIYWQKNGRKSQQISALKGILK
;
A
#
# COMPACT_ATOMS: atom_id res chain seq x y z
N MET A 1 -12.69 -29.90 -43.38
CA MET A 1 -11.46 -30.11 -42.57
C MET A 1 -10.56 -28.87 -42.44
N LYS A 2 -10.32 -28.04 -43.48
CA LYS A 2 -9.41 -26.87 -43.39
C LYS A 2 -9.86 -25.71 -42.46
N ARG A 3 -11.16 -25.51 -42.24
CA ARG A 3 -11.68 -24.43 -41.36
C ARG A 3 -11.56 -24.74 -39.87
N ILE A 4 -11.80 -25.99 -39.48
CA ILE A 4 -11.72 -26.45 -38.08
C ILE A 4 -10.27 -26.39 -37.57
N SER A 5 -9.29 -26.72 -38.42
CA SER A 5 -7.86 -26.62 -38.09
C SER A 5 -7.41 -25.18 -37.81
N LYS A 6 -7.90 -24.18 -38.56
CA LYS A 6 -7.53 -22.77 -38.34
C LYS A 6 -8.12 -22.22 -37.03
N VAL A 7 -9.34 -22.62 -36.68
CA VAL A 7 -9.97 -22.23 -35.40
C VAL A 7 -9.24 -22.89 -34.23
N LEU A 8 -8.86 -24.17 -34.37
CA LEU A 8 -8.11 -24.88 -33.33
C LEU A 8 -6.72 -24.29 -33.10
N VAL A 9 -6.00 -23.90 -34.16
CA VAL A 9 -4.69 -23.23 -34.06
C VAL A 9 -4.81 -21.83 -33.47
N PHE A 10 -5.85 -21.08 -33.83
CA PHE A 10 -6.11 -19.76 -33.24
C PHE A 10 -6.45 -19.86 -31.75
N LEU A 11 -7.27 -20.84 -31.37
CA LEU A 11 -7.61 -21.13 -29.97
C LEU A 11 -6.37 -21.58 -29.18
N LEU A 12 -5.52 -22.44 -29.77
CA LEU A 12 -4.25 -22.87 -29.17
C LEU A 12 -3.32 -21.66 -28.95
N MET A 13 -3.18 -20.78 -29.95
CA MET A 13 -2.36 -19.57 -29.82
C MET A 13 -2.88 -18.64 -28.74
N THR A 14 -4.20 -18.41 -28.65
CA THR A 14 -4.77 -17.55 -27.60
C THR A 14 -4.57 -18.13 -26.21
N VAL A 15 -4.71 -19.45 -26.04
CA VAL A 15 -4.51 -20.11 -24.74
C VAL A 15 -3.03 -20.13 -24.36
N THR A 16 -2.10 -20.38 -25.30
CA THR A 16 -0.66 -20.35 -25.01
C THR A 16 -0.12 -18.95 -24.79
N PHE A 17 -0.71 -17.92 -25.41
CA PHE A 17 -0.28 -16.52 -25.25
C PHE A 17 -0.66 -15.96 -23.87
N SER A 18 -1.81 -16.36 -23.33
CA SER A 18 -2.19 -16.05 -21.94
C SER A 18 -1.31 -16.76 -20.91
N LEU A 19 -0.76 -17.94 -21.24
CA LEU A 19 0.12 -18.73 -20.36
C LEU A 19 1.58 -18.23 -20.31
N LEU A 20 2.00 -17.36 -21.23
CA LEU A 20 3.37 -16.81 -21.28
C LEU A 20 3.48 -15.41 -20.69
N CYS A 21 2.38 -14.77 -20.33
CA CYS A 21 2.40 -13.46 -19.70
C CYS A 21 2.59 -13.60 -18.19
N MET A 22 3.72 -14.17 -17.76
CA MET A 22 4.16 -13.93 -16.39
C MET A 22 4.44 -12.42 -16.25
N PRO A 23 3.90 -11.75 -15.22
CA PRO A 23 4.28 -10.37 -14.97
C PRO A 23 5.80 -10.36 -14.76
N ALA A 24 6.53 -9.66 -15.64
CA ALA A 24 7.95 -9.46 -15.44
C ALA A 24 8.14 -8.79 -14.08
N GLU A 25 8.79 -9.52 -13.17
CA GLU A 25 9.19 -9.07 -11.85
C GLU A 25 9.92 -7.73 -11.97
N ALA A 26 9.72 -6.83 -11.00
CA ALA A 26 10.27 -5.49 -11.07
C ALA A 26 11.78 -5.54 -10.81
N ALA A 27 12.57 -5.76 -11.86
CA ALA A 27 14.02 -5.81 -11.78
C ALA A 27 14.61 -4.40 -11.69
N LEU A 28 14.77 -3.91 -10.46
CA LEU A 28 15.54 -2.71 -10.18
C LEU A 28 17.03 -2.97 -10.44
N SER A 29 17.71 -1.98 -11.00
CA SER A 29 19.13 -2.08 -11.38
C SER A 29 19.91 -0.82 -10.99
N GLY A 30 21.21 -0.97 -10.79
CA GLY A 30 22.06 0.12 -10.37
C GLY A 30 23.49 -0.33 -10.11
N ASP A 31 24.28 0.56 -9.55
CA ASP A 31 25.65 0.25 -9.17
C ASP A 31 25.68 -0.35 -7.78
N TYR A 32 26.42 -1.44 -7.60
CA TYR A 32 26.60 -2.05 -6.29
C TYR A 32 27.34 -1.09 -5.37
N TYR A 33 26.87 -1.02 -4.13
CA TYR A 33 27.66 -0.42 -3.05
C TYR A 33 28.93 -1.24 -2.86
N SER A 34 30.00 -0.61 -2.39
CA SER A 34 31.11 -1.39 -1.83
C SER A 34 30.63 -2.14 -0.58
N ASP A 35 31.30 -3.22 -0.20
CA ASP A 35 30.91 -4.01 0.99
C ASP A 35 30.84 -3.14 2.25
N SER A 36 31.76 -2.16 2.39
CA SER A 36 31.76 -1.21 3.51
C SER A 36 30.56 -0.28 3.48
N ASP A 37 30.22 0.28 2.31
CA ASP A 37 29.08 1.21 2.19
C ASP A 37 27.75 0.46 2.39
N ALA A 38 27.65 -0.77 1.87
CA ALA A 38 26.48 -1.62 2.06
C ALA A 38 26.27 -1.94 3.53
N LYS A 39 27.35 -2.25 4.25
CA LYS A 39 27.32 -2.48 5.69
C LYS A 39 26.96 -1.23 6.48
N GLU A 40 27.55 -0.08 6.14
CA GLU A 40 27.23 1.20 6.78
C GLU A 40 25.75 1.54 6.62
N PHE A 41 25.21 1.39 5.40
CA PHE A 41 23.79 1.58 5.14
C PHE A 41 22.91 0.63 5.96
N TYR A 42 23.21 -0.68 5.93
CA TYR A 42 22.49 -1.70 6.68
C TYR A 42 22.47 -1.43 8.20
N ASP A 43 23.61 -1.06 8.77
CA ASP A 43 23.72 -0.72 10.18
C ASP A 43 22.95 0.59 10.49
N SER A 44 22.96 1.57 9.58
CA SER A 44 22.29 2.87 9.77
C SER A 44 20.76 2.75 9.87
N ILE A 45 20.15 1.81 9.15
CA ILE A 45 18.71 1.56 9.19
C ILE A 45 18.30 0.73 10.42
N SER A 46 19.26 0.25 11.22
CA SER A 46 19.00 -0.55 12.43
C SER A 46 18.12 -1.78 12.16
N PHE A 47 18.36 -2.46 11.03
CA PHE A 47 17.62 -3.65 10.63
C PHE A 47 17.81 -4.78 11.62
N ARG A 48 16.71 -5.31 12.18
CA ARG A 48 16.75 -6.40 13.17
C ARG A 48 15.50 -7.25 13.12
N GLU A 49 15.66 -8.52 13.46
CA GLU A 49 14.55 -9.44 13.69
C GLU A 49 13.78 -9.05 14.96
N ILE A 50 12.46 -9.25 14.94
CA ILE A 50 11.55 -9.01 16.06
C ILE A 50 10.57 -10.17 16.20
N GLU A 51 10.07 -10.34 17.43
CA GLU A 51 8.93 -11.21 17.68
C GLU A 51 7.67 -10.66 16.99
N PRO A 52 6.93 -11.50 16.23
CA PRO A 52 5.68 -11.09 15.61
C PRO A 52 4.68 -10.58 16.67
N THR A 53 4.08 -9.42 16.42
CA THR A 53 3.03 -8.87 17.27
C THR A 53 1.68 -8.93 16.56
N GLU A 54 0.58 -8.88 17.31
CA GLU A 54 -0.78 -8.82 16.74
C GLU A 54 -1.01 -7.56 15.88
N ASN A 55 -0.15 -6.54 16.01
CA ASN A 55 -0.25 -5.31 15.25
C ASN A 55 1.06 -5.01 14.52
N MET A 56 1.10 -5.45 13.26
CA MET A 56 2.17 -5.14 12.33
C MET A 56 1.94 -3.81 11.60
N GLY A 57 0.72 -3.27 11.60
CA GLY A 57 0.37 -1.98 10.96
C GLY A 57 -0.38 -2.12 9.62
N LYS A 58 -0.58 -0.99 8.91
CA LYS A 58 -1.22 -0.97 7.58
C LYS A 58 -0.26 -1.51 6.53
N ILE A 59 -0.74 -2.28 5.55
CA ILE A 59 0.10 -2.82 4.48
C ILE A 59 0.46 -1.71 3.49
N VAL A 60 1.75 -1.60 3.16
CA VAL A 60 2.28 -0.60 2.22
C VAL A 60 2.82 -1.20 0.94
N SER A 61 3.24 -2.46 1.00
CA SER A 61 3.77 -3.22 -0.13
C SER A 61 3.69 -4.70 0.21
N PHE A 62 3.68 -5.55 -0.81
CA PHE A 62 3.72 -6.99 -0.62
C PHE A 62 4.28 -7.68 -1.85
N ASP A 63 4.74 -8.91 -1.63
CA ASP A 63 5.04 -9.83 -2.69
C ASP A 63 4.71 -11.26 -2.29
N VAL A 64 4.56 -12.13 -3.28
CA VAL A 64 4.28 -13.54 -3.06
C VAL A 64 5.18 -14.35 -3.97
N ALA A 65 5.77 -15.39 -3.41
CA ALA A 65 6.47 -16.45 -4.14
C ALA A 65 6.04 -17.79 -3.51
N ASN A 66 6.96 -18.55 -2.94
CA ASN A 66 6.64 -19.70 -2.07
C ASN A 66 6.04 -19.27 -0.72
N GLN A 67 6.31 -18.04 -0.31
CA GLN A 67 5.87 -17.40 0.92
C GLN A 67 5.29 -16.01 0.60
N ILE A 68 4.58 -15.43 1.56
CA ILE A 68 4.05 -14.08 1.46
C ILE A 68 5.01 -13.13 2.18
N LEU A 69 5.45 -12.09 1.50
CA LEU A 69 6.21 -10.99 2.07
C LEU A 69 5.28 -9.79 2.23
N LEU A 70 5.14 -9.29 3.46
CA LEU A 70 4.33 -8.12 3.78
C LEU A 70 5.22 -7.00 4.29
N ALA A 71 5.01 -5.78 3.81
CA ALA A 71 5.60 -4.57 4.36
C ALA A 71 4.53 -3.67 4.98
N PHE A 72 4.87 -3.03 6.10
CA PHE A 72 3.90 -2.29 6.91
C PHE A 72 4.25 -0.83 7.16
N SER A 73 3.24 0.01 7.41
CA SER A 73 3.44 1.45 7.62
C SER A 73 4.25 1.78 8.86
N SER A 74 4.41 0.83 9.78
CA SER A 74 5.23 0.96 10.99
C SER A 74 6.70 0.60 10.79
N GLN A 75 7.20 0.57 9.54
CA GLN A 75 8.60 0.24 9.20
C GLN A 75 8.99 -1.18 9.64
N LYS A 76 8.09 -2.12 9.35
CA LYS A 76 8.25 -3.54 9.61
C LYS A 76 8.00 -4.31 8.33
N ILE A 77 8.64 -5.47 8.23
CA ILE A 77 8.30 -6.48 7.23
C ILE A 77 8.03 -7.82 7.91
N ALA A 78 7.25 -8.67 7.28
CA ALA A 78 7.00 -10.03 7.75
C ALA A 78 7.06 -11.02 6.59
N VAL A 79 7.68 -12.16 6.85
CA VAL A 79 7.60 -13.34 6.02
C VAL A 79 6.53 -14.24 6.61
N CYS A 80 5.51 -14.55 5.82
CA CYS A 80 4.39 -15.38 6.21
C CYS A 80 4.32 -16.64 5.34
N ASP A 81 3.77 -17.72 5.89
CA ASP A 81 3.34 -18.84 5.06
C ASP A 81 2.11 -18.48 4.21
N THR A 82 1.70 -19.39 3.33
CA THR A 82 0.56 -19.18 2.42
C THR A 82 -0.82 -19.24 3.11
N SER A 83 -0.86 -19.51 4.42
CA SER A 83 -2.03 -19.40 5.29
C SER A 83 -2.13 -18.05 6.01
N GLY A 84 -1.11 -17.19 5.87
CA GLY A 84 -1.03 -15.88 6.52
C GLY A 84 -0.35 -15.88 7.87
N LYS A 85 0.13 -17.03 8.36
CA LYS A 85 0.87 -17.09 9.62
C LYS A 85 2.24 -16.45 9.45
N ILE A 86 2.56 -15.48 10.30
CA ILE A 86 3.89 -14.87 10.35
C ILE A 86 4.91 -15.90 10.83
N LEU A 87 5.95 -16.13 10.02
CA LEU A 87 7.08 -17.00 10.33
C LEU A 87 8.23 -16.20 10.91
N LYS A 88 8.50 -15.02 10.35
CA LYS A 88 9.53 -14.07 10.79
C LYS A 88 9.07 -12.64 10.59
N ALA A 89 9.59 -11.74 11.40
CA ALA A 89 9.33 -10.32 11.27
C ALA A 89 10.61 -9.52 11.52
N PHE A 90 10.76 -8.41 10.79
CA PHE A 90 11.89 -7.51 10.94
C PHE A 90 11.40 -6.08 11.11
N GLU A 91 12.17 -5.27 11.80
CA GLU A 91 11.97 -3.84 11.89
C GLU A 91 13.23 -3.07 11.52
N PHE A 92 13.03 -1.87 11.00
CA PHE A 92 14.11 -0.97 10.59
C PHE A 92 13.63 0.48 10.65
N GLN A 93 14.53 1.41 10.36
CA GLN A 93 14.28 2.85 10.30
C GLN A 93 14.51 3.34 8.88
N THR A 94 13.58 4.14 8.37
CA THR A 94 13.67 4.78 7.07
C THR A 94 12.91 6.10 7.06
N TYR A 95 13.43 7.04 6.28
CA TYR A 95 12.70 8.24 5.93
C TYR A 95 11.98 8.02 4.60
N GLY A 96 10.65 8.00 4.62
CA GLY A 96 9.82 7.93 3.43
C GLY A 96 9.24 6.55 3.12
N ASN A 97 8.82 6.37 1.87
CA ASN A 97 8.20 5.12 1.42
C ASN A 97 9.27 4.06 1.14
N TYR A 98 8.86 2.81 1.23
CA TYR A 98 9.65 1.67 0.85
C TYR A 98 8.74 0.56 0.32
N TYR A 99 9.28 -0.26 -0.57
CA TYR A 99 8.56 -1.35 -1.21
C TYR A 99 9.37 -2.63 -1.13
N VAL A 100 8.70 -3.77 -1.11
CA VAL A 100 9.33 -5.08 -0.93
C VAL A 100 9.02 -6.01 -2.09
N GLN A 101 9.97 -6.88 -2.40
CA GLN A 101 9.80 -7.96 -3.35
C GLN A 101 10.70 -9.15 -2.99
N TRP A 102 10.38 -10.32 -3.52
CA TRP A 102 11.28 -11.46 -3.48
C TRP A 102 12.37 -11.30 -4.55
N CYS A 103 13.55 -11.86 -4.29
CA CYS A 103 14.60 -12.07 -5.27
C CYS A 103 15.15 -13.49 -5.06
N GLY A 104 14.53 -14.46 -5.73
CA GLY A 104 14.70 -15.86 -5.34
C GLY A 104 14.16 -16.09 -3.92
N ASP A 105 15.00 -16.59 -3.02
CA ASP A 105 14.65 -16.80 -1.61
C ASP A 105 14.96 -15.58 -0.73
N ASP A 106 15.69 -14.60 -1.25
CA ASP A 106 16.11 -13.39 -0.52
C ASP A 106 15.04 -12.30 -0.56
N ILE A 107 15.05 -11.47 0.48
CA ILE A 107 14.16 -10.32 0.65
C ILE A 107 14.83 -9.09 0.04
N GLN A 108 14.13 -8.41 -0.86
CA GLN A 108 14.51 -7.10 -1.34
C GLN A 108 13.65 -6.00 -0.76
N ILE A 109 14.29 -4.91 -0.35
CA ILE A 109 13.66 -3.69 0.17
C ILE A 109 14.20 -2.50 -0.61
N TYR A 110 13.34 -1.86 -1.40
CA TYR A 110 13.66 -0.61 -2.08
C TYR A 110 13.25 0.58 -1.21
N PHE A 111 14.24 1.40 -0.83
CA PHE A 111 14.08 2.62 -0.06
C PHE A 111 14.00 3.83 -1.00
N VAL A 112 12.81 4.42 -1.14
CA VAL A 112 12.55 5.45 -2.17
C VAL A 112 13.39 6.72 -1.97
N ARG A 113 13.55 7.22 -0.74
CA ARG A 113 14.35 8.44 -0.52
C ARG A 113 15.86 8.21 -0.58
N GLY A 114 16.29 6.99 -0.29
CA GLY A 114 17.71 6.63 -0.33
C GLY A 114 18.13 6.14 -1.70
N ASP A 115 17.20 5.97 -2.64
CA ASP A 115 17.44 5.34 -3.94
C ASP A 115 18.28 4.06 -3.82
N SER A 116 17.96 3.27 -2.80
CA SER A 116 18.77 2.14 -2.36
C SER A 116 17.93 0.86 -2.36
N LEU A 117 18.43 -0.17 -3.02
CA LEU A 117 17.85 -1.51 -3.00
C LEU A 117 18.69 -2.41 -2.10
N LEU A 118 18.16 -2.72 -0.93
CA LEU A 118 18.78 -3.64 0.01
C LEU A 118 18.31 -5.06 -0.27
N THR A 119 19.24 -6.02 -0.31
CA THR A 119 18.93 -7.46 -0.34
C THR A 119 19.45 -8.10 0.94
N VAL A 120 18.57 -8.83 1.63
CA VAL A 120 18.89 -9.60 2.84
C VAL A 120 18.36 -11.01 2.71
N MET A 121 19.04 -11.97 3.34
CA MET A 121 18.54 -13.33 3.47
C MET A 121 17.30 -13.37 4.38
N GLN A 122 16.59 -14.50 4.41
CA GLN A 122 15.41 -14.66 5.27
C GLN A 122 15.73 -14.69 6.77
N ASP A 123 16.99 -14.81 7.19
CA ASP A 123 17.44 -14.60 8.56
C ASP A 123 17.87 -13.16 8.85
N GLY A 124 17.77 -12.29 7.85
CA GLY A 124 18.13 -10.89 7.95
C GLY A 124 19.60 -10.60 7.65
N GLU A 125 20.43 -11.60 7.33
CA GLU A 125 21.82 -11.35 6.97
C GLU A 125 21.92 -10.52 5.68
N LEU A 126 22.80 -9.50 5.68
CA LEU A 126 23.05 -8.63 4.54
C LEU A 126 23.65 -9.41 3.37
N VAL A 127 23.02 -9.34 2.20
CA VAL A 127 23.54 -9.90 0.95
C VAL A 127 24.19 -8.81 0.10
N SER A 128 23.47 -7.73 -0.19
CA SER A 128 23.98 -6.62 -1.01
C SER A 128 23.14 -5.35 -0.87
N CYS A 129 23.71 -4.22 -1.30
CA CYS A 129 22.98 -2.97 -1.51
C CYS A 129 23.33 -2.39 -2.89
N ILE A 130 22.35 -1.83 -3.58
CA ILE A 130 22.51 -1.24 -4.91
C ILE A 130 22.00 0.21 -4.91
N ALA A 131 22.79 1.13 -5.49
CA ALA A 131 22.40 2.50 -5.82
C ALA A 131 21.50 2.50 -7.06
N VAL A 132 20.19 2.59 -6.86
CA VAL A 132 19.20 2.65 -7.93
C VAL A 132 19.21 4.05 -8.53
N ASN A 133 19.35 4.18 -9.85
CA ASN A 133 19.06 5.45 -10.51
C ASN A 133 17.56 5.49 -10.90
N PRO A 134 16.71 6.27 -10.21
CA PRO A 134 15.27 6.27 -10.46
C PRO A 134 14.91 6.84 -11.85
N ASP A 135 15.73 7.74 -12.40
CA ASP A 135 15.50 8.40 -13.70
C ASP A 135 15.81 7.49 -14.90
N ARG A 136 16.42 6.33 -14.65
CA ARG A 136 16.60 5.32 -15.69
C ARG A 136 15.23 4.71 -16.00
N ALA A 137 14.75 4.83 -17.25
CA ALA A 137 13.41 4.40 -17.67
C ALA A 137 13.00 2.98 -17.22
N THR A 138 13.95 2.03 -17.17
CA THR A 138 13.71 0.66 -16.69
C THR A 138 13.41 0.61 -15.19
N ASN A 139 14.10 1.43 -14.40
CA ASN A 139 13.88 1.56 -12.97
C ASN A 139 12.60 2.34 -12.69
N GLU A 140 12.36 3.46 -13.36
CA GLU A 140 11.12 4.25 -13.21
C GLU A 140 9.88 3.35 -13.37
N THR A 141 9.84 2.57 -14.45
CA THR A 141 8.74 1.63 -14.72
C THR A 141 8.62 0.57 -13.61
N SER A 142 9.74 0.06 -13.11
CA SER A 142 9.78 -0.96 -12.06
C SER A 142 9.34 -0.40 -10.70
N ILE A 143 9.73 0.83 -10.37
CA ILE A 143 9.32 1.54 -9.16
C ILE A 143 7.81 1.79 -9.20
N GLN A 144 7.28 2.27 -10.33
CA GLN A 144 5.84 2.47 -10.50
C GLN A 144 5.06 1.16 -10.36
N LYS A 145 5.60 0.04 -10.87
CA LYS A 145 5.00 -1.29 -10.67
C LYS A 145 4.96 -1.67 -9.20
N LEU A 146 6.06 -1.47 -8.46
CA LEU A 146 6.13 -1.76 -7.03
C LEU A 146 5.15 -0.89 -6.21
N GLU A 147 5.11 0.40 -6.51
CA GLU A 147 4.25 1.38 -5.83
C GLU A 147 2.75 1.06 -6.00
N HIS A 148 2.35 0.64 -7.20
CA HIS A 148 0.95 0.38 -7.54
C HIS A 148 0.56 -1.11 -7.46
N LYS A 149 1.47 -1.98 -7.01
CA LYS A 149 1.21 -3.42 -6.88
C LYS A 149 0.18 -3.66 -5.78
N THR A 150 -1.01 -4.07 -6.20
CA THR A 150 -2.13 -4.41 -5.30
C THR A 150 -2.57 -5.85 -5.41
N THR A 151 -2.15 -6.55 -6.47
CA THR A 151 -2.55 -7.91 -6.79
C THR A 151 -1.33 -8.70 -7.31
N CYS A 152 -1.24 -9.98 -6.94
CA CYS A 152 -0.25 -10.93 -7.42
C CYS A 152 -0.96 -12.27 -7.69
N GLU A 153 -0.70 -12.91 -8.83
CA GLU A 153 -1.30 -14.21 -9.16
C GLU A 153 -0.22 -15.26 -9.33
N ILE A 154 -0.32 -16.36 -8.57
CA ILE A 154 0.64 -17.46 -8.61
C ILE A 154 -0.14 -18.77 -8.58
N SER A 155 0.11 -19.63 -9.57
CA SER A 155 -0.50 -20.96 -9.68
C SER A 155 -2.04 -20.94 -9.61
N GLY A 156 -2.68 -19.92 -10.20
CA GLY A 156 -4.13 -19.73 -10.23
C GLY A 156 -4.73 -19.13 -8.96
N VAL A 157 -3.92 -18.91 -7.91
CA VAL A 157 -4.34 -18.23 -6.68
C VAL A 157 -4.03 -16.75 -6.80
N THR A 158 -5.02 -15.90 -6.55
CA THR A 158 -4.84 -14.46 -6.51
C THR A 158 -4.63 -13.99 -5.07
N TYR A 159 -3.57 -13.24 -4.85
CA TYR A 159 -3.27 -12.54 -3.61
C TYR A 159 -3.48 -11.05 -3.82
N LYS A 160 -4.16 -10.39 -2.90
CA LYS A 160 -4.54 -8.98 -3.07
C LYS A 160 -4.48 -8.25 -1.74
N ILE A 161 -3.97 -7.03 -1.76
CA ILE A 161 -4.12 -6.08 -0.66
C ILE A 161 -5.34 -5.19 -0.93
N GLN A 162 -6.15 -4.96 0.09
CA GLN A 162 -7.37 -4.16 -0.03
C GLN A 162 -7.67 -3.35 1.22
N LYS A 163 -8.60 -2.40 1.08
CA LYS A 163 -9.15 -1.64 2.20
C LYS A 163 -10.28 -2.44 2.83
N GLY A 164 -10.28 -2.58 4.16
CA GLY A 164 -11.30 -3.37 4.85
C GLY A 164 -12.69 -2.72 4.94
N ARG A 165 -12.85 -1.44 4.55
CA ARG A 165 -14.14 -0.73 4.59
C ARG A 165 -14.33 0.26 3.42
N PRO A 166 -15.11 -0.11 2.39
CA PRO A 166 -15.28 0.71 1.18
C PRO A 166 -15.97 2.06 1.37
N ILE A 167 -16.92 2.16 2.31
CA ILE A 167 -17.72 3.40 2.50
C ILE A 167 -16.90 4.53 3.17
N LEU A 168 -15.81 4.20 3.87
CA LEU A 168 -14.94 5.16 4.56
C LEU A 168 -13.78 5.67 3.68
N GLU A 169 -13.73 5.24 2.41
CA GLU A 169 -12.67 5.54 1.44
C GLU A 169 -12.54 7.03 1.07
N LEU A 170 -13.62 7.82 1.19
CA LEU A 170 -13.68 9.18 0.67
C LEU A 170 -12.93 10.22 1.56
N LEU A 171 -12.65 9.87 2.81
CA LEU A 171 -12.22 10.86 3.83
C LEU A 171 -10.81 10.63 4.37
N SER A 172 -10.12 9.62 3.87
CA SER A 172 -8.88 9.17 4.49
C SER A 172 -7.95 8.59 3.44
N GLY A 173 -6.70 9.09 3.42
CA GLY A 173 -5.60 8.51 2.65
C GLY A 173 -5.16 7.14 3.19
N TYR A 174 -6.10 6.30 3.64
CA TYR A 174 -5.78 5.03 4.27
C TYR A 174 -5.17 4.06 3.26
N LYS A 175 -3.96 3.63 3.60
CA LYS A 175 -3.27 2.47 3.02
C LYS A 175 -4.07 1.18 3.27
N TYR A 176 -3.67 0.10 2.62
CA TYR A 176 -4.37 -1.19 2.66
C TYR A 176 -4.37 -1.79 4.08
N THR A 177 -5.50 -2.31 4.54
CA THR A 177 -5.64 -2.86 5.91
C THR A 177 -5.87 -4.37 5.92
N GLN A 178 -6.07 -4.96 4.75
CA GLN A 178 -6.29 -6.39 4.59
C GLN A 178 -5.40 -6.97 3.50
N MET A 179 -4.92 -8.19 3.75
CA MET A 179 -4.39 -9.08 2.72
C MET A 179 -5.37 -10.23 2.54
N VAL A 180 -5.76 -10.51 1.31
CA VAL A 180 -6.69 -11.57 0.98
C VAL A 180 -6.10 -12.52 -0.06
N LYS A 181 -6.55 -13.77 0.01
CA LYS A 181 -6.26 -14.84 -0.92
C LYS A 181 -7.56 -15.30 -1.55
N ILE A 182 -7.61 -15.35 -2.86
CA ILE A 182 -8.74 -15.81 -3.66
C ILE A 182 -8.27 -17.10 -4.34
N ASP A 183 -8.90 -18.22 -4.00
CA ASP A 183 -8.56 -19.51 -4.59
C ASP A 183 -9.19 -19.68 -5.99
N ASN A 184 -8.87 -20.81 -6.64
CA ASN A 184 -9.34 -21.13 -7.99
C ASN A 184 -10.87 -21.29 -8.09
N THR A 185 -11.59 -21.35 -6.97
CA THR A 185 -13.06 -21.38 -6.91
C THR A 185 -13.68 -20.00 -6.77
N GLY A 186 -12.84 -18.96 -6.61
CA GLY A 186 -13.27 -17.59 -6.32
C GLY A 186 -13.53 -17.34 -4.84
N ARG A 187 -13.17 -18.28 -3.94
CA ARG A 187 -13.38 -18.09 -2.50
C ARG A 187 -12.29 -17.19 -1.94
N GLU A 188 -12.72 -16.08 -1.37
CA GLU A 188 -11.84 -15.14 -0.66
C GLU A 188 -11.60 -15.61 0.79
N THR A 189 -10.35 -15.56 1.22
CA THR A 189 -9.90 -15.81 2.59
C THR A 189 -9.01 -14.65 3.02
N ILE A 190 -9.35 -14.03 4.15
CA ILE A 190 -8.54 -12.96 4.73
C ILE A 190 -7.35 -13.58 5.46
N LEU A 191 -6.14 -13.20 5.05
CA LEU A 191 -4.88 -13.70 5.62
C LEU A 191 -4.32 -12.76 6.68
N TYR A 192 -4.59 -11.46 6.56
CA TYR A 192 -4.21 -10.44 7.53
C TYR A 192 -5.29 -9.35 7.56
N ASP A 193 -5.64 -8.86 8.75
CA ASP A 193 -6.61 -7.77 8.94
C ASP A 193 -6.26 -6.89 10.13
N CYS A 194 -5.93 -5.62 9.87
CA CYS A 194 -5.73 -4.59 10.90
C CYS A 194 -6.83 -3.51 10.88
N THR A 195 -7.95 -3.75 10.21
CA THR A 195 -9.01 -2.75 9.96
C THR A 195 -9.61 -2.20 11.25
N ALA A 196 -9.87 -3.05 12.24
CA ALA A 196 -10.47 -2.64 13.51
C ALA A 196 -9.61 -1.62 14.27
N GLN A 197 -8.28 -1.77 14.21
CA GLN A 197 -7.32 -0.93 14.91
C GLN A 197 -7.29 0.51 14.38
N TYR A 198 -7.64 0.71 13.11
CA TYR A 198 -7.69 2.02 12.46
C TYR A 198 -9.11 2.54 12.22
N SER A 199 -10.13 1.82 12.71
CA SER A 199 -11.53 2.21 12.56
C SER A 199 -11.93 3.38 13.48
N SER A 200 -11.19 3.65 14.55
CA SER A 200 -11.52 4.67 15.56
C SER A 200 -11.04 6.08 15.23
N GLU A 201 -10.20 6.28 14.20
CA GLU A 201 -9.68 7.60 13.82
C GLU A 201 -10.67 8.43 12.97
N THR A 202 -11.75 7.81 12.47
CA THR A 202 -12.65 8.43 11.48
C THR A 202 -13.92 9.11 12.03
N PRO A 203 -14.58 8.66 13.12
CA PRO A 203 -15.80 9.32 13.61
C PRO A 203 -15.51 10.72 14.20
N THR A 204 -14.33 10.96 14.77
CA THR A 204 -13.97 12.25 15.37
C THR A 204 -13.91 13.38 14.35
N ILE A 205 -13.29 13.14 13.18
CA ILE A 205 -13.17 14.17 12.13
C ILE A 205 -14.53 14.50 11.53
N ILE A 206 -15.35 13.48 11.25
CA ILE A 206 -16.71 13.68 10.70
C ILE A 206 -17.57 14.47 11.69
N VAL A 207 -17.55 14.10 12.98
CA VAL A 207 -18.25 14.82 14.04
C VAL A 207 -17.77 16.27 14.13
N LEU A 208 -16.47 16.51 14.00
CA LEU A 208 -15.89 17.86 14.07
C LEU A 208 -16.27 18.71 12.86
N ILE A 209 -16.29 18.14 11.64
CA ILE A 209 -16.79 18.82 10.42
C ILE A 209 -18.27 19.18 10.56
N ILE A 210 -19.11 18.23 11.01
CA ILE A 210 -20.54 18.47 11.23
C ILE A 210 -20.73 19.57 12.28
N MET A 211 -19.98 19.53 13.38
CA MET A 211 -20.03 20.54 14.43
C MET A 211 -19.63 21.93 13.90
N CYS A 212 -18.53 22.04 13.14
CA CYS A 212 -18.12 23.29 12.50
C CYS A 212 -19.18 23.81 11.52
N PHE A 213 -19.79 22.93 10.73
CA PHE A 213 -20.86 23.29 9.80
C PHE A 213 -22.08 23.84 10.55
N LEU A 214 -22.51 23.18 11.64
CA LEU A 214 -23.62 23.63 12.48
C LEU A 214 -23.31 25.00 13.13
N ILE A 215 -22.09 25.21 13.62
CA ILE A 215 -21.66 26.50 14.18
C ILE A 215 -21.74 27.60 13.11
N MET A 216 -21.19 27.37 11.92
CA MET A 216 -21.27 28.33 10.81
C MET A 216 -22.72 28.67 10.45
N LEU A 217 -23.60 27.66 10.42
CA LEU A 217 -25.03 27.84 10.15
C LEU A 217 -25.71 28.71 11.21
N THR A 218 -25.40 28.49 12.50
CA THR A 218 -25.92 29.34 13.59
C THR A 218 -25.43 30.78 13.52
N ILE A 219 -24.17 31.01 13.15
CA ILE A 219 -23.61 32.35 12.96
C ILE A 219 -24.35 33.08 11.82
N VAL A 220 -24.53 32.43 10.67
CA VAL A 220 -25.27 33.00 9.53
C VAL A 220 -26.70 33.35 9.90
N ILE A 221 -27.41 32.46 10.60
CA ILE A 221 -28.79 32.71 11.06
C ILE A 221 -28.82 33.90 12.03
N TYR A 222 -27.87 33.98 12.97
CA TYR A 222 -27.78 35.08 13.93
C TYR A 222 -27.54 36.43 13.22
N TRP A 223 -26.62 36.47 12.27
CA TRP A 223 -26.33 37.67 11.47
C TRP A 223 -27.52 38.11 10.62
N GLN A 224 -28.20 37.18 9.95
CA GLN A 224 -29.42 37.49 9.19
C GLN A 224 -30.55 38.04 10.06
N LYS A 225 -30.69 37.53 11.29
CA LYS A 225 -31.72 37.99 12.24
C LYS A 225 -31.41 39.39 12.77
N ASN A 226 -30.15 39.68 13.11
CA ASN A 226 -29.75 41.00 13.55
C ASN A 226 -29.76 42.05 12.43
N GLY A 227 -29.35 41.69 11.21
CA GLY A 227 -29.43 42.58 10.05
C GLY A 227 -30.87 42.95 9.67
N ARG A 228 -31.82 42.01 9.78
CA ARG A 228 -33.26 42.31 9.60
C ARG A 228 -33.81 43.25 10.68
N LYS A 229 -33.40 43.06 11.94
CA LYS A 229 -33.78 43.96 13.04
C LYS A 229 -33.25 45.39 12.84
N SER A 230 -32.00 45.55 12.40
CA SER A 230 -31.41 46.88 12.18
C SER A 230 -32.12 47.63 11.04
N GLN A 231 -32.49 46.94 9.96
CA GLN A 231 -33.27 47.53 8.86
C GLN A 231 -34.66 47.99 9.29
N GLN A 232 -35.39 47.19 10.08
CA GLN A 232 -36.70 47.58 10.61
C GLN A 232 -36.63 48.82 11.52
N ILE A 233 -35.62 48.91 12.40
CA ILE A 233 -35.42 50.07 13.28
C ILE A 233 -35.09 51.33 12.47
N SER A 234 -34.28 51.22 11.41
CA SER A 234 -33.96 52.34 10.51
C SER A 234 -35.20 52.83 9.74
N ALA A 235 -36.04 51.91 9.26
CA ALA A 235 -37.28 52.25 8.55
C ALA A 235 -38.28 52.96 9.47
N LEU A 236 -38.46 52.49 10.71
CA LEU A 236 -39.33 53.12 11.71
C LEU A 236 -38.89 54.55 12.06
N LYS A 237 -37.57 54.79 12.19
CA LYS A 237 -37.03 56.14 12.44
C LYS A 237 -37.19 57.09 11.24
N GLY A 238 -37.21 56.58 10.01
CA GLY A 238 -37.43 57.39 8.81
C GLY A 238 -38.88 57.83 8.61
N ILE A 239 -39.85 57.07 9.14
CA ILE A 239 -41.29 57.40 9.07
C ILE A 239 -41.71 58.41 10.16
N LEU A 240 -40.98 58.47 11.28
CA LEU A 240 -41.23 59.36 12.42
C LEU A 240 -40.64 60.78 12.26
N LYS A 241 -40.21 61.16 11.05
CA LYS A 241 -39.59 62.45 10.74
C LYS A 241 -40.40 63.18 9.68
#